data_AF-A0A972D3M8-F1
#
_entry.id   AF-A0A972D3M8-F1
#
_cell.length_a   1.000
_cell.length_b   1.000
_cell.length_c   1.000
_cell.angle_alpha   90.00
_cell.angle_beta   90.00
_cell.angle_gamma   90.00
#
_symmetry.space_group_name_H-M   'P 1'
#
loop_
_entity.id
_entity.type
_entity.pdbx_description
1 polymer ?
#
loop_
_entity_poly.entity_id
_entity_poly.type
_entity_poly.pdbx_seq_one_letter_code
_entity_poly.pdbx_strand_id
1 'polypeptide(L)'
;MLSPTYYPVVCQRGAVWEVHLISDPALVQQWAATNGWGRVWAWDRPFPLWLGEKLEEKLGAILQGTPGNKLGAKPGQGFAAGKQTVLLHRLGKVLAGTARRYGVKGEGAWVELTEETFGFVPPVAVAGEGLDSGPRLHPFIHKLLPGRALTSAELERVLERAGVKTTSYQLNVTLQELILAGKVERVAAVGLDRWDRFYCRRCGERERIFVEQPAFSPSPCRVCHSCRELGVLTDGTPLYRWRGGEPPAKPAGEIPPLVLPALTVWQERAAADILAFWRRPGARTLLVWAVCGAGKTEVVFPVIRETLAAGKRVLLAVPRREIVRGLGERVKTCFPGLAFT
;
A
#
# COMPACT_ATOMS: atom_id res chain seq x y z
N MET A 1 -1.61 1.14 20.26
CA MET A 1 -0.31 1.38 19.62
C MET A 1 -0.26 2.81 19.13
N LEU A 2 0.83 3.54 19.41
CA LEU A 2 1.06 4.85 18.81
C LEU A 2 1.23 4.70 17.29
N SER A 3 0.82 5.71 16.52
CA SER A 3 1.03 5.72 15.07
C SER A 3 2.52 5.59 14.79
N PRO A 4 2.94 4.65 13.91
CA PRO A 4 4.34 4.49 13.58
C PRO A 4 4.87 5.79 12.97
N THR A 5 6.08 6.15 13.38
CA THR A 5 6.80 7.29 12.83
C THR A 5 7.90 6.75 11.91
N TYR A 6 8.27 7.52 10.89
CA TYR A 6 9.09 7.01 9.79
C TYR A 6 10.35 7.83 9.57
N TYR A 7 11.47 7.14 9.40
CA TYR A 7 12.80 7.70 9.22
C TYR A 7 13.23 7.58 7.76
N PRO A 8 13.60 8.70 7.10
CA PRO A 8 14.33 8.65 5.85
C PRO A 8 15.70 8.00 6.07
N VAL A 9 16.01 6.99 5.28
CA VAL A 9 17.28 6.26 5.30
C VAL A 9 17.89 6.30 3.92
N VAL A 10 19.18 6.61 3.85
CA VAL A 10 19.95 6.68 2.61
C VAL A 10 20.98 5.57 2.60
N CYS A 11 20.99 4.76 1.54
CA CYS A 11 21.90 3.64 1.36
C CYS A 11 22.85 3.95 0.20
N GLN A 12 24.14 3.60 0.34
CA GLN A 12 25.16 3.77 -0.69
C GLN A 12 25.82 2.43 -1.05
N ARG A 13 25.92 2.14 -2.36
CA ARG A 13 26.71 1.03 -2.91
C ARG A 13 27.55 1.54 -4.08
N GLY A 14 28.85 1.75 -3.84
CA GLY A 14 29.73 2.40 -4.80
C GLY A 14 29.24 3.82 -5.12
N ALA A 15 28.89 4.08 -6.38
CA ALA A 15 28.33 5.36 -6.83
C ALA A 15 26.79 5.40 -6.80
N VAL A 16 26.13 4.29 -6.49
CA VAL A 16 24.66 4.19 -6.43
C VAL A 16 24.18 4.62 -5.04
N TRP A 17 23.15 5.45 -5.03
CA TRP A 17 22.50 5.95 -3.83
C TRP A 17 21.00 5.73 -3.93
N GLU A 18 20.41 5.21 -2.86
CA GLU A 18 18.97 5.04 -2.75
C GLU A 18 18.47 5.65 -1.45
N VAL A 19 17.21 6.07 -1.46
CA VAL A 19 16.50 6.53 -0.27
C VAL A 19 15.33 5.59 -0.03
N HIS A 20 15.13 5.25 1.23
CA HIS A 20 14.07 4.38 1.72
C HIS A 20 13.44 5.01 2.95
N LEU A 21 12.12 4.93 3.07
CA LEU A 21 11.41 5.32 4.27
C LEU A 21 11.21 4.10 5.17
N ILE A 22 11.52 4.20 6.47
CA ILE A 22 11.61 3.03 7.35
C ILE A 22 10.93 3.31 8.69
N SER A 23 10.18 2.33 9.23
CA SER A 23 9.56 2.47 10.56
C SER A 23 10.51 2.17 11.72
N ASP A 24 11.51 1.32 11.48
CA ASP A 24 12.54 0.95 12.45
C ASP A 24 13.92 0.89 11.76
N PRO A 25 14.81 1.87 11.98
CA PRO A 25 16.13 1.92 11.35
C PRO A 25 16.99 0.67 11.59
N ALA A 26 16.81 -0.05 12.71
CA ALA A 26 17.57 -1.26 13.01
C ALA A 26 17.35 -2.37 11.95
N LEU A 27 16.16 -2.43 11.36
CA LEU A 27 15.83 -3.42 10.31
C LEU A 27 16.60 -3.17 9.01
N VAL A 28 17.02 -1.94 8.74
CA VAL A 28 17.74 -1.61 7.50
C VAL A 28 19.13 -2.17 7.50
N GLN A 29 19.82 -2.19 8.65
CA GLN A 29 21.21 -2.61 8.70
C GLN A 29 21.38 -4.06 8.24
N GLN A 30 20.52 -4.95 8.75
CA GLN A 30 20.53 -6.36 8.35
C GLN A 30 20.18 -6.54 6.86
N TRP A 31 19.18 -5.81 6.37
CA TRP A 31 18.81 -5.85 4.95
C TRP A 31 19.93 -5.29 4.06
N ALA A 32 20.57 -4.20 4.48
CA ALA A 32 21.64 -3.52 3.76
C ALA A 32 22.85 -4.45 3.59
N ALA A 33 23.27 -5.10 4.68
CA ALA A 33 24.34 -6.09 4.66
C ALA A 33 24.03 -7.25 3.69
N THR A 34 22.81 -7.80 3.77
CA THR A 34 22.36 -8.91 2.92
C THR A 34 22.30 -8.55 1.43
N ASN A 35 22.05 -7.28 1.10
CA ASN A 35 21.90 -6.80 -0.28
C ASN A 35 23.15 -6.07 -0.83
N GLY A 36 24.27 -6.13 -0.09
CA GLY A 36 25.56 -5.59 -0.51
C GLY A 36 25.64 -4.06 -0.49
N TRP A 37 24.83 -3.39 0.32
CA TRP A 37 24.94 -1.95 0.56
C TRP A 37 26.16 -1.68 1.46
N GLY A 38 27.01 -0.74 1.07
CA GLY A 38 28.27 -0.47 1.74
C GLY A 38 28.14 0.45 2.96
N ARG A 39 27.30 1.48 2.87
CA ARG A 39 27.05 2.42 3.98
C ARG A 39 25.60 2.85 4.01
N VAL A 40 25.09 3.10 5.22
CA VAL A 40 23.69 3.46 5.46
C VAL A 40 23.64 4.61 6.45
N TRP A 41 22.82 5.62 6.18
CA TRP A 41 22.57 6.74 7.09
C TRP A 41 21.08 6.90 7.33
N ALA A 42 20.68 6.99 8.59
CA ALA A 42 19.32 7.35 8.97
C ALA A 42 19.27 8.83 9.38
N TRP A 43 18.19 9.51 9.01
CA TRP A 43 17.87 10.78 9.64
C TRP A 43 17.41 10.52 11.08
N ASP A 44 17.93 11.26 12.06
CA ASP A 44 17.69 11.02 13.50
C ASP A 44 16.29 11.42 14.00
N ARG A 45 15.47 12.04 13.15
CA ARG A 45 14.09 12.43 13.49
C ARG A 45 13.07 11.73 12.62
N PRO A 46 11.97 11.25 13.20
CA PRO A 46 10.94 10.64 12.38
C PRO A 46 9.93 11.67 11.87
N PHE A 47 9.21 11.29 10.82
CA PHE A 47 8.12 12.05 10.21
C PHE A 47 6.83 11.23 10.21
N PRO A 48 5.64 11.90 10.19
CA PRO A 48 4.42 11.22 9.84
C PRO A 48 4.52 10.66 8.42
N LEU A 49 3.87 9.53 8.17
CA LEU A 49 4.03 8.76 6.93
C LEU A 49 3.86 9.61 5.67
N TRP A 50 2.79 10.42 5.61
CA TRP A 50 2.50 11.26 4.44
C TRP A 50 3.64 12.24 4.08
N LEU A 51 4.33 12.77 5.11
CA LEU A 51 5.43 13.69 4.91
C LEU A 51 6.72 12.92 4.59
N GLY A 52 6.91 11.77 5.23
CA GLY A 52 7.99 10.83 4.91
C GLY A 52 7.99 10.43 3.44
N GLU A 53 6.83 10.10 2.86
CA GLU A 53 6.68 9.78 1.43
C GLU A 53 7.15 10.93 0.54
N LYS A 54 6.72 12.17 0.86
CA LYS A 54 7.10 13.35 0.09
C LYS A 54 8.60 13.66 0.19
N LEU A 55 9.19 13.38 1.35
CA LEU A 55 10.62 13.51 1.57
C LEU A 55 11.39 12.46 0.76
N GLU A 56 10.97 11.19 0.83
CA GLU A 56 11.54 10.09 0.06
C GLU A 56 11.52 10.40 -1.45
N GLU A 57 10.39 10.84 -2.00
CA GLU A 57 10.27 11.25 -3.42
C GLU A 57 11.26 12.37 -3.78
N LYS A 58 11.33 13.44 -2.98
CA LYS A 58 12.23 14.57 -3.22
C LYS A 58 13.71 14.20 -3.13
N LEU A 59 14.07 13.38 -2.14
CA LEU A 59 15.44 12.92 -1.96
C LEU A 59 15.82 11.97 -3.10
N GLY A 60 14.92 11.08 -3.50
CA GLY A 60 15.10 10.16 -4.63
C GLY A 60 15.36 10.90 -5.94
N ALA A 61 14.59 11.96 -6.23
CA ALA A 61 14.81 12.79 -7.41
C ALA A 61 16.18 13.51 -7.43
N ILE A 62 16.75 13.84 -6.26
CA ILE A 62 18.10 14.41 -6.16
C ILE A 62 19.16 13.34 -6.41
N LEU A 63 18.98 12.15 -5.82
CA LEU A 63 19.91 11.03 -5.94
C LEU A 63 19.95 10.46 -7.37
N GLN A 64 18.80 10.41 -8.06
CA GLN A 64 18.68 9.85 -9.41
C GLN A 64 19.01 10.85 -10.53
N GLY A 65 19.18 12.14 -10.23
CA GLY A 65 19.64 13.13 -11.21
C GLY A 65 18.61 13.51 -12.28
N THR A 66 17.34 13.71 -11.89
CA THR A 66 16.24 13.99 -12.83
C THR A 66 16.48 15.27 -13.66
N PRO A 67 16.24 15.27 -15.00
CA PRO A 67 16.45 16.44 -15.85
C PRO A 67 15.62 17.65 -15.39
N GLY A 68 16.25 18.83 -15.33
CA GLY A 68 15.67 20.07 -14.80
C GLY A 68 16.01 20.37 -13.34
N ASN A 69 16.51 19.38 -12.59
CA ASN A 69 17.01 19.61 -11.25
C ASN A 69 18.46 20.11 -11.30
N LYS A 70 18.68 21.43 -11.21
CA LYS A 70 20.03 22.02 -11.04
C LYS A 70 20.78 21.45 -9.83
N LEU A 71 20.06 20.75 -8.94
CA LEU A 71 20.57 20.12 -7.75
C LEU A 71 20.74 18.60 -7.83
N GLY A 72 20.43 17.94 -8.95
CA GLY A 72 20.59 16.48 -9.09
C GLY A 72 22.03 16.04 -9.38
N ALA A 73 22.31 14.75 -9.25
CA ALA A 73 23.45 14.14 -9.94
C ALA A 73 23.31 14.35 -11.46
N LYS A 74 24.40 14.41 -12.24
CA LYS A 74 24.26 14.45 -13.71
C LYS A 74 23.63 13.11 -14.18
N PRO A 75 22.74 13.10 -15.18
CA PRO A 75 22.18 11.85 -15.70
C PRO A 75 23.31 10.88 -16.07
N GLY A 76 23.31 9.68 -15.47
CA GLY A 76 24.35 8.66 -15.69
C GLY A 76 25.66 8.83 -14.88
N GLN A 77 25.79 9.86 -14.05
CA GLN A 77 26.89 9.99 -13.08
C GLN A 77 26.34 9.95 -11.66
N GLY A 78 26.58 8.85 -10.93
CA GLY A 78 26.35 8.81 -9.50
C GLY A 78 27.28 9.75 -8.71
N PHE A 79 26.98 10.01 -7.45
CA PHE A 79 27.89 10.77 -6.59
C PHE A 79 29.14 9.93 -6.28
N ALA A 80 30.32 10.41 -6.70
CA ALA A 80 31.59 9.73 -6.47
C ALA A 80 31.90 9.52 -4.97
N ALA A 81 32.58 8.41 -4.65
CA ALA A 81 33.08 8.12 -3.32
C ALA A 81 33.99 9.27 -2.81
N GLY A 82 33.83 9.69 -1.55
CA GLY A 82 34.60 10.79 -0.93
C GLY A 82 33.89 12.15 -0.85
N LYS A 83 32.66 12.28 -1.35
CA LYS A 83 31.81 13.49 -1.20
C LYS A 83 30.57 13.27 -0.33
N GLN A 84 30.54 12.22 0.51
CA GLN A 84 29.36 11.87 1.32
C GLN A 84 28.87 13.03 2.19
N THR A 85 29.78 13.70 2.91
CA THR A 85 29.43 14.79 3.83
C THR A 85 28.70 15.94 3.13
N VAL A 86 29.14 16.32 1.93
CA VAL A 86 28.52 17.40 1.14
C VAL A 86 27.12 16.99 0.68
N LEU A 87 26.98 15.73 0.22
CA LEU A 87 25.69 15.20 -0.22
C LEU A 87 24.70 15.11 0.96
N LEU A 88 25.10 14.49 2.07
CA LEU A 88 24.25 14.34 3.26
C LEU A 88 23.83 15.70 3.82
N HIS A 89 24.74 16.67 3.92
CA HIS A 89 24.39 18.04 4.31
C HIS A 89 23.36 18.68 3.37
N ARG A 90 23.50 18.47 2.05
CA ARG A 90 22.52 18.94 1.06
C ARG A 90 21.16 18.28 1.21
N LEU A 91 21.13 16.95 1.36
CA LEU A 91 19.91 16.18 1.59
C LEU A 91 19.22 16.64 2.89
N GLY A 92 19.99 16.89 3.95
CA GLY A 92 19.50 17.44 5.22
C GLY A 92 18.85 18.81 5.05
N LYS A 93 19.45 19.72 4.26
CA LYS A 93 18.84 21.02 3.94
C LYS A 93 17.50 20.89 3.21
N VAL A 94 17.40 19.98 2.24
CA VAL A 94 16.17 19.73 1.48
C VAL A 94 15.09 19.15 2.38
N LEU A 95 15.48 18.21 3.24
CA LEU A 95 14.59 17.57 4.21
C LEU A 95 14.04 18.60 5.20
N ALA A 96 14.91 19.36 5.88
CA ALA A 96 14.52 20.41 6.81
C ALA A 96 13.70 21.54 6.14
N GLY A 97 14.08 21.96 4.92
CA GLY A 97 13.32 22.95 4.16
C GLY A 97 11.93 22.47 3.75
N THR A 98 11.78 21.18 3.44
CA THR A 98 10.48 20.59 3.09
C THR A 98 9.61 20.40 4.33
N ALA A 99 10.16 19.87 5.42
CA ALA A 99 9.48 19.73 6.69
C ALA A 99 8.93 21.09 7.20
N ARG A 100 9.74 22.15 7.13
CA ARG A 100 9.33 23.51 7.53
C ARG A 100 8.16 24.07 6.71
N ARG A 101 8.13 23.82 5.40
CA ARG A 101 6.98 24.24 4.54
C ARG A 101 5.66 23.62 4.98
N TYR A 102 5.72 22.48 5.66
CA TYR A 102 4.56 21.76 6.18
C TYR A 102 4.38 21.91 7.69
N GLY A 103 5.04 22.90 8.31
CA GLY A 103 4.87 23.22 9.73
C GLY A 103 5.58 22.28 10.70
N VAL A 104 6.39 21.32 10.22
CA VAL A 104 7.20 20.46 11.08
C VAL A 104 8.49 21.21 11.45
N LYS A 105 8.63 21.53 12.73
CA LYS A 105 9.78 22.23 13.31
C LYS A 105 10.77 21.22 13.90
N GLY A 106 12.05 21.53 13.83
CA GLY A 106 13.12 20.72 14.40
C GLY A 106 14.34 20.66 13.51
N GLU A 107 15.51 20.58 14.12
CA GLU A 107 16.78 20.29 13.44
C GLU A 107 17.13 18.83 13.65
N GLY A 108 17.56 18.16 12.58
CA GLY A 108 18.02 16.78 12.64
C GLY A 108 19.34 16.62 11.91
N ALA A 109 19.92 15.45 12.02
CA ALA A 109 21.18 15.08 11.42
C ALA A 109 21.12 13.70 10.78
N TRP A 110 22.00 13.48 9.81
CA TRP A 110 22.27 12.14 9.28
C TRP A 110 23.21 11.42 10.23
N VAL A 111 22.79 10.25 10.70
CA VAL A 111 23.55 9.37 11.57
C VAL A 111 23.90 8.12 10.77
N GLU A 112 25.19 7.81 10.67
CA GLU A 112 25.66 6.57 10.01
C GLU A 112 25.28 5.37 10.86
N LEU A 113 24.60 4.39 10.28
CA LEU A 113 24.21 3.17 10.98
C LEU A 113 25.41 2.22 11.02
N THR A 114 26.12 2.19 12.14
CA THR A 114 27.12 1.15 12.45
C THR A 114 26.56 0.13 13.44
N GLU A 115 27.22 -1.03 13.57
CA GLU A 115 26.87 -2.05 14.59
C GLU A 115 26.84 -1.49 16.02
N GLU A 116 27.57 -0.40 16.29
CA GLU A 116 27.65 0.25 17.59
C GLU A 116 26.64 1.40 17.76
N THR A 117 26.17 2.00 16.65
CA THR A 117 25.36 3.24 16.67
C THR A 117 23.94 2.99 17.18
N PHE A 118 23.48 1.76 17.09
CA PHE A 118 22.32 1.27 17.80
C PHE A 118 22.75 0.03 18.57
N GLY A 119 22.91 0.15 19.89
CA GLY A 119 22.96 -1.00 20.79
C GLY A 119 21.61 -1.74 20.77
N PHE A 120 21.29 -2.36 19.64
CA PHE A 120 19.98 -2.92 19.34
C PHE A 120 20.15 -4.42 19.16
N VAL A 121 20.20 -5.07 20.30
CA VAL A 121 19.50 -6.34 20.43
C VAL A 121 18.02 -6.00 20.17
N PRO A 122 17.37 -6.53 19.11
CA PRO A 122 15.94 -6.33 18.94
C PRO A 122 15.24 -6.70 20.27
N PRO A 123 14.21 -5.97 20.73
CA PRO A 123 13.56 -6.21 22.03
C PRO A 123 13.10 -7.67 22.24
N VAL A 124 13.07 -8.45 21.15
CA VAL A 124 12.71 -9.86 21.09
C VAL A 124 13.86 -10.81 21.42
N ALA A 125 15.14 -10.42 21.41
CA ALA A 125 16.19 -11.35 21.86
C ALA A 125 16.14 -11.61 23.39
N VAL A 126 15.26 -10.91 24.12
CA VAL A 126 14.99 -11.12 25.55
C VAL A 126 13.76 -12.02 25.80
N ALA A 127 12.99 -12.36 24.76
CA ALA A 127 11.87 -13.30 24.86
C ALA A 127 12.01 -14.37 23.75
N GLY A 128 12.35 -15.60 24.13
CA GLY A 128 12.73 -16.71 23.25
C GLY A 128 11.68 -17.18 22.22
N GLU A 129 11.29 -16.32 21.29
CA GLU A 129 10.58 -16.65 20.05
C GLU A 129 11.43 -16.16 18.88
N GLY A 130 12.04 -17.10 18.15
CA GLY A 130 13.12 -16.84 17.20
C GLY A 130 12.84 -15.77 16.15
N LEU A 131 13.90 -15.01 15.84
CA LEU A 131 14.08 -14.14 14.66
C LEU A 131 13.81 -14.84 13.31
N ASP A 132 13.60 -16.16 13.30
CA ASP A 132 13.51 -17.04 12.13
C ASP A 132 12.14 -17.08 11.43
N SER A 133 11.23 -16.16 11.75
CA SER A 133 9.82 -16.23 11.33
C SER A 133 9.44 -15.30 10.17
N GLY A 134 10.29 -14.35 9.77
CA GLY A 134 10.03 -13.42 8.66
C GLY A 134 9.68 -14.10 7.32
N PRO A 135 10.52 -15.03 6.80
CA PRO A 135 10.28 -15.70 5.51
C PRO A 135 8.97 -16.50 5.47
N ARG A 136 8.47 -16.96 6.63
CA ARG A 136 7.25 -17.78 6.72
C ARG A 136 5.99 -16.98 6.38
N LEU A 137 6.02 -15.65 6.52
CA LEU A 137 4.86 -14.79 6.25
C LEU A 137 4.79 -14.31 4.80
N HIS A 138 5.89 -14.32 4.04
CA HIS A 138 5.93 -13.86 2.65
C HIS A 138 4.85 -14.50 1.76
N PRO A 139 4.63 -15.83 1.78
CA PRO A 139 3.61 -16.47 0.95
C PRO A 139 2.18 -16.03 1.31
N PHE A 140 1.91 -15.78 2.60
CA PHE A 140 0.61 -15.29 3.05
C PHE A 140 0.38 -13.86 2.59
N ILE A 141 1.37 -12.97 2.74
CA ILE A 141 1.27 -11.59 2.26
C ILE A 141 1.08 -11.55 0.74
N HIS A 142 1.82 -12.36 -0.01
CA HIS A 142 1.67 -12.49 -1.47
C HIS A 142 0.27 -12.96 -1.87
N LYS A 143 -0.37 -13.83 -1.09
CA LYS A 143 -1.75 -14.28 -1.35
C LYS A 143 -2.81 -13.25 -0.90
N LEU A 144 -2.53 -12.51 0.16
CA LEU A 144 -3.51 -11.64 0.82
C LEU A 144 -3.54 -10.22 0.26
N LEU A 145 -2.42 -9.60 -0.08
CA LEU A 145 -2.40 -8.21 -0.52
C LEU A 145 -2.87 -7.92 -1.96
N PRO A 146 -2.77 -8.82 -2.95
CA PRO A 146 -3.19 -8.49 -4.32
C PRO A 146 -4.63 -7.97 -4.40
N GLY A 147 -4.82 -6.83 -5.07
CA GLY A 147 -6.12 -6.16 -5.21
C GLY A 147 -6.67 -5.52 -3.92
N ARG A 148 -5.90 -5.54 -2.81
CA ARG A 148 -6.30 -4.99 -1.52
C ARG A 148 -5.31 -3.92 -1.06
N ALA A 149 -5.81 -3.02 -0.20
CA ALA A 149 -5.01 -1.97 0.44
C ALA A 149 -5.19 -2.06 1.95
N LEU A 150 -4.44 -2.88 2.66
CA LEU A 150 -4.75 -3.21 4.06
C LEU A 150 -3.88 -2.42 5.04
N THR A 151 -4.43 -2.05 6.20
CA THR A 151 -3.66 -1.54 7.35
C THR A 151 -2.94 -2.69 8.07
N SER A 152 -1.96 -2.39 8.93
CA SER A 152 -1.31 -3.40 9.77
C SER A 152 -2.34 -4.20 10.60
N ALA A 153 -3.28 -3.50 11.25
CA ALA A 153 -4.30 -4.13 12.07
C ALA A 153 -5.30 -4.98 11.26
N GLU A 154 -5.56 -4.65 9.99
CA GLU A 154 -6.36 -5.49 9.10
C GLU A 154 -5.58 -6.73 8.64
N LEU A 155 -4.29 -6.58 8.34
CA LEU A 155 -3.42 -7.70 7.98
C LEU A 155 -3.33 -8.71 9.12
N GLU A 156 -3.10 -8.26 10.36
CA GLU A 156 -3.10 -9.10 11.56
C GLU A 156 -4.40 -9.91 11.68
N ARG A 157 -5.55 -9.24 11.58
CA ARG A 157 -6.87 -9.89 11.62
C ARG A 157 -7.09 -10.89 10.50
N VAL A 158 -6.59 -10.64 9.30
CA VAL A 158 -6.74 -11.55 8.16
C VAL A 158 -5.80 -12.75 8.28
N LEU A 159 -4.58 -12.55 8.78
CA LEU A 159 -3.63 -13.62 9.08
C LEU A 159 -4.15 -14.53 10.19
N GLU A 160 -4.69 -13.95 11.26
CA GLU A 160 -5.30 -14.69 12.36
C GLU A 160 -6.46 -15.57 11.88
N ARG A 161 -7.34 -15.03 11.03
CA ARG A 161 -8.44 -15.80 10.40
C ARG A 161 -7.96 -16.90 9.47
N ALA A 162 -6.76 -16.76 8.91
CA ALA A 162 -6.11 -17.79 8.11
C ALA A 162 -5.38 -18.84 8.97
N GLY A 163 -5.48 -18.75 10.30
CA GLY A 163 -4.81 -19.66 11.25
C GLY A 163 -3.34 -19.34 11.48
N VAL A 164 -2.87 -18.17 11.04
CA VAL A 164 -1.47 -17.76 11.17
C VAL A 164 -1.33 -16.87 12.42
N LYS A 165 -0.67 -17.39 13.46
CA LYS A 165 -0.29 -16.58 14.63
C LYS A 165 0.94 -15.74 14.28
N THR A 166 0.89 -14.45 14.54
CA THR A 166 1.96 -13.50 14.21
C THR A 166 1.91 -12.33 15.17
N THR A 167 3.06 -11.88 15.65
CA THR A 167 3.18 -10.65 16.43
C THR A 167 3.23 -9.43 15.51
N SER A 168 2.82 -8.26 16.00
CA SER A 168 2.91 -7.01 15.23
C SER A 168 4.34 -6.70 14.79
N TYR A 169 5.35 -7.10 15.56
CA TYR A 169 6.75 -6.95 15.20
C TYR A 169 7.12 -7.84 14.01
N GLN A 170 6.81 -9.14 14.05
CA GLN A 170 7.05 -10.07 12.94
C GLN A 170 6.39 -9.61 11.63
N LEU A 171 5.15 -9.11 11.72
CA LEU A 171 4.46 -8.53 10.57
C LEU A 171 5.18 -7.28 10.05
N ASN A 172 5.62 -6.37 10.93
CA ASN A 172 6.35 -5.17 10.56
C ASN A 172 7.65 -5.51 9.82
N VAL A 173 8.45 -6.43 10.35
CA VAL A 173 9.69 -6.92 9.73
C VAL A 173 9.41 -7.48 8.33
N THR A 174 8.43 -8.37 8.21
CA THR A 174 8.05 -8.98 6.92
C THR A 174 7.62 -7.93 5.89
N LEU A 175 6.78 -6.97 6.31
CA LEU A 175 6.33 -5.90 5.42
C LEU A 175 7.49 -5.01 5.00
N GLN A 176 8.41 -4.69 5.91
CA GLN A 176 9.59 -3.90 5.63
C GLN A 176 10.52 -4.58 4.62
N GLU A 177 10.77 -5.89 4.76
CA GLU A 177 11.52 -6.69 3.79
C GLU A 177 10.86 -6.67 2.40
N LEU A 178 9.55 -6.85 2.33
CA LEU A 178 8.80 -6.85 1.07
C LEU A 178 8.74 -5.47 0.41
N ILE A 179 8.74 -4.39 1.20
CA ILE A 179 8.84 -3.01 0.70
C ILE A 179 10.21 -2.79 0.07
N LEU A 180 11.27 -3.16 0.78
CA LEU A 180 12.65 -3.02 0.30
C LEU A 180 12.93 -3.90 -0.93
N ALA A 181 12.26 -5.05 -1.05
CA ALA A 181 12.29 -5.90 -2.24
C ALA A 181 11.41 -5.38 -3.40
N GLY A 182 10.71 -4.25 -3.24
CA GLY A 182 9.83 -3.66 -4.26
C GLY A 182 8.53 -4.44 -4.52
N LYS A 183 8.20 -5.44 -3.68
CA LYS A 183 7.01 -6.29 -3.83
C LYS A 183 5.76 -5.71 -3.19
N VAL A 184 5.94 -4.90 -2.15
CA VAL A 184 4.85 -4.22 -1.42
C VAL A 184 5.08 -2.72 -1.44
N GLU A 185 4.00 -1.97 -1.68
CA GLU A 185 3.96 -0.54 -1.48
C GLU A 185 3.39 -0.24 -0.09
N ARG A 186 4.02 0.69 0.63
CA ARG A 186 3.43 1.31 1.81
C ARG A 186 3.10 2.76 1.50
N VAL A 187 1.83 3.13 1.69
CA VAL A 187 1.40 4.52 1.55
C VAL A 187 0.62 5.03 2.76
N ALA A 188 0.67 6.32 3.04
CA ALA A 188 -0.24 6.95 4.01
C ALA A 188 -1.70 6.81 3.57
N ALA A 189 -2.59 6.49 4.52
CA ALA A 189 -4.01 6.34 4.26
C ALA A 189 -4.66 7.67 3.88
N VAL A 190 -4.28 8.76 4.57
CA VAL A 190 -4.55 10.14 4.14
C VAL A 190 -3.25 10.74 3.66
N GLY A 191 -3.18 11.17 2.41
CA GLY A 191 -1.95 11.71 1.84
C GLY A 191 -2.20 12.71 0.73
N LEU A 192 -1.13 13.20 0.12
CA LEU A 192 -1.18 14.24 -0.90
C LEU A 192 -1.49 13.67 -2.29
N ASP A 193 -2.27 14.41 -3.07
CA ASP A 193 -2.40 14.23 -4.52
C ASP A 193 -1.32 15.02 -5.29
N ARG A 194 -1.35 14.93 -6.62
CA ARG A 194 -0.39 15.63 -7.51
C ARG A 194 -0.41 17.16 -7.42
N TRP A 195 -1.40 17.74 -6.75
CA TRP A 195 -1.55 19.18 -6.53
C TRP A 195 -1.36 19.56 -5.05
N ASP A 196 -0.73 18.70 -4.26
CA ASP A 196 -0.49 18.91 -2.83
C ASP A 196 -1.76 19.11 -2.00
N ARG A 197 -2.87 18.48 -2.41
CA ARG A 197 -4.12 18.43 -1.64
C ARG A 197 -4.30 17.09 -0.95
N PHE A 198 -4.77 17.11 0.28
CA PHE A 198 -5.03 15.87 1.02
C PHE A 198 -6.27 15.15 0.49
N TYR A 199 -6.16 13.83 0.39
CA TYR A 199 -7.28 12.95 0.11
C TYR A 199 -7.06 11.59 0.77
N CYS A 200 -8.14 10.85 0.99
CA CYS A 200 -8.08 9.49 1.49
C CYS A 200 -7.73 8.53 0.35
N ARG A 201 -6.57 7.87 0.43
CA ARG A 201 -6.10 6.88 -0.54
C ARG A 201 -6.81 5.52 -0.42
N ARG A 202 -7.73 5.36 0.55
CA ARG A 202 -8.63 4.22 0.68
C ARG A 202 -9.96 4.43 -0.03
N CYS A 203 -10.70 5.47 0.33
CA CYS A 203 -12.08 5.69 -0.15
C CYS A 203 -12.21 6.82 -1.20
N GLY A 204 -11.17 7.61 -1.43
CA GLY A 204 -11.20 8.74 -2.36
C GLY A 204 -11.77 10.04 -1.81
N GLU A 205 -12.17 10.08 -0.52
CA GLU A 205 -12.68 11.29 0.15
C GLU A 205 -11.68 12.45 0.09
N ARG A 206 -12.18 13.67 -0.07
CA ARG A 206 -11.38 14.91 -0.24
C ARG A 206 -11.83 16.05 0.64
N GLU A 207 -13.11 16.08 1.02
CA GLU A 207 -13.73 17.20 1.73
C GLU A 207 -13.82 16.90 3.23
N ARG A 208 -14.17 15.67 3.58
CA ARG A 208 -14.35 15.25 4.99
C ARG A 208 -13.06 14.74 5.63
N ILE A 209 -12.01 15.54 5.51
CA ILE A 209 -10.69 15.29 6.10
C ILE A 209 -10.37 16.42 7.08
N PHE A 210 -10.30 16.08 8.36
CA PHE A 210 -10.14 17.06 9.44
C PHE A 210 -8.85 16.80 10.22
N VAL A 211 -8.25 17.86 10.77
CA VAL A 211 -7.13 17.72 11.70
C VAL A 211 -7.69 17.44 13.08
N GLU A 212 -7.28 16.33 13.68
CA GLU A 212 -7.68 15.90 15.02
C GLU A 212 -6.47 15.42 15.81
N GLN A 213 -6.65 15.22 17.12
CA GLN A 213 -5.67 14.56 17.99
C GLN A 213 -6.26 13.24 18.52
N PRO A 214 -6.26 12.15 17.73
CA PRO A 214 -6.66 10.84 18.25
C PRO A 214 -5.71 10.35 19.33
N ALA A 215 -6.22 9.58 20.30
CA ALA A 215 -5.43 9.05 21.42
C ALA A 215 -4.23 8.16 20.99
N PHE A 216 -4.29 7.57 19.80
CA PHE A 216 -3.22 6.74 19.23
C PHE A 216 -2.20 7.56 18.41
N SER A 217 -2.36 8.87 18.31
CA SER A 217 -1.42 9.75 17.59
C SER A 217 -0.67 10.63 18.59
N PRO A 218 0.67 10.70 18.52
CA PRO A 218 1.44 11.59 19.39
C PRO A 218 1.30 13.07 19.00
N SER A 219 0.71 13.37 17.84
CA SER A 219 0.61 14.74 17.28
C SER A 219 -0.70 14.90 16.48
N PRO A 220 -1.13 16.13 16.19
CA PRO A 220 -2.34 16.33 15.40
C PRO A 220 -2.15 15.72 14.02
N CYS A 221 -3.12 14.94 13.58
CA CYS A 221 -3.08 14.23 12.31
C CYS A 221 -4.38 14.43 11.54
N ARG A 222 -4.30 14.32 10.22
CA ARG A 222 -5.49 14.37 9.37
C ARG A 222 -6.24 13.06 9.42
N VAL A 223 -7.54 13.12 9.65
CA VAL A 223 -8.42 11.96 9.82
C VAL A 223 -9.50 11.97 8.74
N CYS A 224 -9.68 10.83 8.07
CA CYS A 224 -10.76 10.65 7.11
C CYS A 224 -12.05 10.21 7.82
N HIS A 225 -13.06 11.09 7.85
CA HIS A 225 -14.36 10.78 8.47
C HIS A 225 -15.16 9.74 7.70
N SER A 226 -15.05 9.72 6.37
CA SER A 226 -15.79 8.78 5.52
C SER A 226 -15.34 7.32 5.70
N CYS A 227 -14.20 7.07 6.37
CA CYS A 227 -13.74 5.72 6.70
C CYS A 227 -14.04 5.30 8.14
N ARG A 228 -14.61 6.18 8.98
CA ARG A 228 -14.72 5.95 10.43
C ARG A 228 -15.41 4.64 10.79
N GLU A 229 -16.42 4.24 10.04
CA GLU A 229 -17.15 2.97 10.21
C GLU A 229 -16.33 1.72 9.81
N LEU A 230 -15.36 1.87 8.92
CA LEU A 230 -14.45 0.81 8.48
C LEU A 230 -13.18 0.72 9.34
N GLY A 231 -12.88 1.79 10.07
CA GLY A 231 -11.67 1.99 10.85
C GLY A 231 -11.12 3.39 10.61
N VAL A 232 -10.75 4.08 11.69
CA VAL A 232 -10.20 5.44 11.60
C VAL A 232 -8.90 5.40 10.80
N LEU A 233 -8.87 6.12 9.67
CA LEU A 233 -7.70 6.25 8.82
C LEU A 233 -7.13 7.65 8.96
N THR A 234 -5.81 7.72 9.19
CA THR A 234 -5.09 8.98 9.38
C THR A 234 -3.94 9.15 8.40
N ASP A 235 -3.33 10.34 8.40
CA ASP A 235 -2.12 10.62 7.62
C ASP A 235 -0.84 9.94 8.16
N GLY A 236 -0.93 9.29 9.33
CA GLY A 236 0.08 8.39 9.89
C GLY A 236 -0.26 6.90 9.75
N THR A 237 -1.45 6.55 9.27
CA THR A 237 -1.87 5.14 9.13
C THR A 237 -1.32 4.56 7.82
N PRO A 238 -0.51 3.48 7.84
CA PRO A 238 -0.04 2.85 6.62
C PRO A 238 -1.13 1.98 5.97
N LEU A 239 -1.23 2.08 4.64
CA LEU A 239 -1.90 1.13 3.77
C LEU A 239 -0.83 0.38 2.98
N TYR A 240 -0.88 -0.94 3.04
CA TYR A 240 -0.01 -1.84 2.29
C TYR A 240 -0.73 -2.35 1.05
N ARG A 241 -0.06 -2.30 -0.09
CA ARG A 241 -0.58 -2.75 -1.40
C ARG A 241 0.44 -3.64 -2.08
N TRP A 242 -0.03 -4.63 -2.82
CA TRP A 242 0.86 -5.46 -3.63
C TRP A 242 1.35 -4.68 -4.86
N ARG A 243 2.67 -4.61 -5.07
CA ARG A 243 3.33 -4.07 -6.26
C ARG A 243 3.90 -5.13 -7.17
N GLY A 244 4.05 -6.37 -6.69
CA GLY A 244 4.48 -7.49 -7.54
C GLY A 244 3.48 -7.79 -8.66
N GLY A 245 3.88 -8.66 -9.58
CA GLY A 245 2.97 -9.17 -10.61
C GLY A 245 1.67 -9.69 -10.00
N GLU A 246 0.55 -9.40 -10.65
CA GLU A 246 -0.73 -9.92 -10.20
C GLU A 246 -0.71 -11.45 -10.33
N PRO A 247 -1.39 -12.18 -9.41
CA PRO A 247 -1.52 -13.62 -9.55
C PRO A 247 -2.05 -13.96 -10.95
N PRO A 248 -1.53 -15.03 -11.59
CA PRO A 248 -1.97 -15.40 -12.93
C PRO A 248 -3.49 -15.58 -12.94
N ALA A 249 -4.15 -14.96 -13.92
CA ALA A 249 -5.56 -15.20 -14.14
C ALA A 249 -5.79 -16.65 -14.56
N LYS A 250 -6.99 -17.17 -14.29
CA LYS A 250 -7.37 -18.49 -14.80
C LYS A 250 -7.21 -18.53 -16.33
N PRO A 251 -6.80 -19.68 -16.91
CA PRO A 251 -6.72 -19.83 -18.35
C PRO A 251 -8.06 -19.49 -19.02
N ALA A 252 -8.00 -18.82 -20.18
CA ALA A 252 -9.19 -18.59 -20.99
C ALA A 252 -9.78 -19.94 -21.46
N GLY A 253 -11.11 -20.05 -21.48
CA GLY A 253 -11.84 -21.23 -21.95
C GLY A 253 -12.58 -22.02 -20.86
N GLU A 254 -12.27 -21.84 -19.58
CA GLU A 254 -13.08 -22.40 -18.49
C GLU A 254 -14.31 -21.51 -18.25
N ILE A 255 -15.46 -21.92 -18.77
CA ILE A 255 -16.72 -21.17 -18.62
C ILE A 255 -17.31 -21.53 -17.24
N PRO A 256 -17.40 -20.58 -16.29
CA PRO A 256 -18.03 -20.89 -15.02
C PRO A 256 -19.53 -21.16 -15.24
N PRO A 257 -20.11 -22.15 -14.55
CA PRO A 257 -21.53 -22.39 -14.61
C PRO A 257 -22.27 -21.13 -14.15
N LEU A 258 -23.38 -20.81 -14.81
CA LEU A 258 -24.25 -19.71 -14.43
C LEU A 258 -25.68 -20.22 -14.36
N VAL A 259 -26.23 -20.25 -13.15
CA VAL A 259 -27.62 -20.59 -12.87
C VAL A 259 -28.32 -19.30 -12.50
N LEU A 260 -29.25 -18.84 -13.35
CA LEU A 260 -30.04 -17.66 -13.08
C LEU A 260 -31.49 -18.05 -12.76
N PRO A 261 -32.18 -17.29 -11.90
CA PRO A 261 -33.64 -17.35 -11.85
C PRO A 261 -34.21 -16.91 -13.21
N ALA A 262 -35.49 -17.22 -13.43
CA ALA A 262 -36.21 -16.71 -14.60
C ALA A 262 -36.14 -15.17 -14.61
N LEU A 263 -35.56 -14.62 -15.67
CA LEU A 263 -35.44 -13.17 -15.85
C LEU A 263 -36.73 -12.63 -16.47
N THR A 264 -37.10 -11.42 -16.08
CA THR A 264 -38.14 -10.67 -16.79
C THR A 264 -37.64 -10.23 -18.17
N VAL A 265 -38.55 -9.96 -19.10
CA VAL A 265 -38.22 -9.46 -20.45
C VAL A 265 -37.31 -8.21 -20.40
N TRP A 266 -37.51 -7.33 -19.41
CA TRP A 266 -36.68 -6.13 -19.23
C TRP A 266 -35.26 -6.46 -18.75
N GLN A 267 -35.12 -7.46 -17.88
CA GLN A 267 -33.82 -7.93 -17.41
C GLN A 267 -33.06 -8.66 -18.50
N GLU A 268 -33.73 -9.47 -19.32
CA GLU A 268 -33.13 -10.15 -20.47
C GLU A 268 -32.59 -9.14 -21.49
N ARG A 269 -33.40 -8.12 -21.82
CA ARG A 269 -32.98 -7.03 -22.70
C ARG A 269 -31.77 -6.28 -22.14
N ALA A 270 -31.81 -5.93 -20.85
CA ALA A 270 -30.70 -5.23 -20.21
C ALA A 270 -29.42 -6.10 -20.19
N ALA A 271 -29.53 -7.40 -19.92
CA ALA A 271 -28.40 -8.33 -19.96
C ALA A 271 -27.80 -8.43 -21.38
N ALA A 272 -28.65 -8.50 -22.41
CA ALA A 272 -28.22 -8.49 -23.81
C ALA A 272 -27.48 -7.19 -24.18
N ASP A 273 -27.99 -6.03 -23.75
CA ASP A 273 -27.37 -4.72 -24.00
C ASP A 273 -26.00 -4.62 -23.31
N ILE A 274 -25.86 -5.14 -22.08
CA ILE A 274 -24.59 -5.18 -21.34
C ILE A 274 -23.57 -6.09 -22.05
N LEU A 275 -23.99 -7.26 -22.53
CA LEU A 275 -23.12 -8.19 -23.26
C LEU A 275 -22.68 -7.59 -24.61
N ALA A 276 -23.60 -6.97 -25.35
CA ALA A 276 -23.28 -6.28 -26.58
C ALA A 276 -22.31 -5.13 -26.34
N PHE A 277 -22.45 -4.41 -25.22
CA PHE A 277 -21.50 -3.38 -24.80
C PHE A 277 -20.12 -3.96 -24.48
N TRP A 278 -20.04 -5.05 -23.72
CA TRP A 278 -18.79 -5.73 -23.35
C TRP A 278 -17.97 -6.19 -24.56
N ARG A 279 -18.64 -6.73 -25.60
CA ARG A 279 -18.00 -7.24 -26.81
C ARG A 279 -17.44 -6.15 -27.71
N ARG A 280 -17.80 -4.88 -27.51
CA ARG A 280 -17.23 -3.76 -28.27
C ARG A 280 -15.78 -3.54 -27.83
N PRO A 281 -14.85 -3.25 -28.76
CA PRO A 281 -13.45 -3.02 -28.41
C PRO A 281 -13.25 -1.73 -27.58
N GLY A 282 -12.26 -1.73 -26.69
CA GLY A 282 -11.85 -0.58 -25.89
C GLY A 282 -12.44 -0.53 -24.47
N ALA A 283 -11.75 0.18 -23.56
CA ALA A 283 -12.22 0.40 -22.19
C ALA A 283 -13.39 1.41 -22.19
N ARG A 284 -14.52 1.05 -21.57
CA ARG A 284 -15.76 1.83 -21.61
C ARG A 284 -16.52 1.71 -20.28
N THR A 285 -17.42 2.67 -20.03
CA THR A 285 -18.34 2.67 -18.88
C THR A 285 -19.79 2.55 -19.36
N LEU A 286 -20.59 1.75 -18.66
CA LEU A 286 -22.02 1.58 -18.91
C LEU A 286 -22.78 1.81 -17.59
N LEU A 287 -23.89 2.55 -17.66
CA LEU A 287 -24.80 2.75 -16.54
C LEU A 287 -26.08 1.92 -16.76
N VAL A 288 -26.35 0.99 -15.84
CA VAL A 288 -27.61 0.24 -15.81
C VAL A 288 -28.61 1.02 -14.95
N TRP A 289 -29.53 1.72 -15.59
CA TRP A 289 -30.56 2.50 -14.91
C TRP A 289 -31.77 1.62 -14.56
N ALA A 290 -31.98 1.36 -13.26
CA ALA A 290 -33.10 0.55 -12.79
C ALA A 290 -33.52 0.90 -11.37
N VAL A 291 -34.81 0.73 -11.05
CA VAL A 291 -35.37 0.94 -9.71
C VAL A 291 -34.87 -0.10 -8.69
N CYS A 292 -35.00 0.19 -7.40
CA CYS A 292 -34.68 -0.79 -6.34
C CYS A 292 -35.57 -2.03 -6.47
N GLY A 293 -35.00 -3.23 -6.22
CA GLY A 293 -35.73 -4.50 -6.36
C GLY A 293 -35.83 -5.05 -7.80
N ALA A 294 -35.43 -4.29 -8.83
CA ALA A 294 -35.52 -4.73 -10.23
C ALA A 294 -34.52 -5.85 -10.63
N GLY A 295 -33.84 -6.49 -9.68
CA GLY A 295 -32.84 -7.55 -9.96
C GLY A 295 -31.60 -7.06 -10.72
N LYS A 296 -31.07 -5.87 -10.36
CA LYS A 296 -29.85 -5.30 -10.96
C LYS A 296 -28.64 -6.25 -10.91
N THR A 297 -28.58 -7.09 -9.88
CA THR A 297 -27.47 -8.01 -9.65
C THR A 297 -27.48 -9.15 -10.68
N GLU A 298 -28.64 -9.74 -10.91
CA GLU A 298 -28.82 -10.89 -11.80
C GLU A 298 -28.56 -10.48 -13.26
N VAL A 299 -28.90 -9.24 -13.61
CA VAL A 299 -28.66 -8.65 -14.93
C VAL A 299 -27.17 -8.54 -15.28
N VAL A 300 -26.27 -8.38 -14.30
CA VAL A 300 -24.81 -8.28 -14.55
C VAL A 300 -24.09 -9.63 -14.54
N PHE A 301 -24.70 -10.70 -14.02
CA PHE A 301 -24.05 -12.02 -13.96
C PHE A 301 -23.66 -12.61 -15.33
N PRO A 302 -24.44 -12.45 -16.42
CA PRO A 302 -24.02 -12.89 -17.74
C PRO A 302 -22.69 -12.27 -18.22
N VAL A 303 -22.46 -10.97 -18.00
CA VAL A 303 -21.20 -10.32 -18.38
C VAL A 303 -20.04 -10.76 -17.49
N ILE A 304 -20.30 -11.05 -16.21
CA ILE A 304 -19.31 -11.64 -15.31
C ILE A 304 -18.86 -13.00 -15.85
N ARG A 305 -19.81 -13.86 -16.26
CA ARG A 305 -19.49 -15.17 -16.86
C ARG A 305 -18.61 -15.04 -18.11
N GLU A 306 -18.97 -14.17 -19.06
CA GLU A 306 -18.17 -13.97 -20.28
C GLU A 306 -16.78 -13.38 -19.97
N THR A 307 -16.70 -12.48 -18.98
CA THR A 307 -15.42 -11.90 -18.56
C THR A 307 -14.50 -12.97 -17.96
N LEU A 308 -15.03 -13.83 -17.09
CA LEU A 308 -14.29 -14.94 -16.50
C LEU A 308 -13.88 -15.98 -17.54
N ALA A 309 -14.78 -16.33 -18.46
CA ALA A 309 -14.50 -17.27 -19.56
C ALA A 309 -13.38 -16.78 -20.49
N ALA A 310 -13.24 -15.46 -20.66
CA ALA A 310 -12.14 -14.83 -21.38
C ALA A 310 -10.82 -14.78 -20.59
N GLY A 311 -10.73 -15.44 -19.44
CA GLY A 311 -9.55 -15.42 -18.57
C GLY A 311 -9.30 -14.06 -17.88
N LYS A 312 -10.31 -13.19 -17.81
CA LYS A 312 -10.21 -11.89 -17.14
C LYS A 312 -10.74 -11.98 -15.71
N ARG A 313 -10.42 -10.96 -14.90
CA ARG A 313 -10.84 -10.85 -13.49
C ARG A 313 -12.01 -9.87 -13.37
N VAL A 314 -12.88 -10.13 -12.40
CA VAL A 314 -14.06 -9.30 -12.12
C VAL A 314 -14.01 -8.85 -10.66
N LEU A 315 -14.20 -7.54 -10.44
CA LEU A 315 -14.45 -6.96 -9.12
C LEU A 315 -15.89 -6.49 -9.06
N LEU A 316 -16.67 -7.07 -8.15
CA LEU A 316 -18.02 -6.62 -7.84
C LEU A 316 -18.01 -5.84 -6.53
N ALA A 317 -18.08 -4.52 -6.63
CA ALA A 317 -18.03 -3.61 -5.48
C ALA A 317 -19.44 -3.33 -4.95
N VAL A 318 -19.58 -3.33 -3.62
CA VAL A 318 -20.84 -3.01 -2.93
C VAL A 318 -20.55 -1.94 -1.87
N PRO A 319 -21.40 -0.90 -1.75
CA PRO A 319 -21.10 0.24 -0.88
C PRO A 319 -21.14 -0.10 0.61
N ARG A 320 -21.78 -1.21 1.01
CA ARG A 320 -21.99 -1.55 2.43
C ARG A 320 -21.66 -3.00 2.73
N ARG A 321 -21.02 -3.23 3.89
CA ARG A 321 -20.50 -4.54 4.30
C ARG A 321 -21.59 -5.57 4.55
N GLU A 322 -22.72 -5.15 5.13
CA GLU A 322 -23.85 -6.02 5.43
C GLU A 322 -24.50 -6.60 4.17
N ILE A 323 -24.48 -5.86 3.06
CA ILE A 323 -25.00 -6.32 1.77
C ILE A 323 -24.05 -7.36 1.14
N VAL A 324 -22.75 -7.30 1.44
CA VAL A 324 -21.75 -8.23 0.89
C VAL A 324 -22.07 -9.68 1.26
N ARG A 325 -22.55 -9.95 2.48
CA ARG A 325 -22.90 -11.33 2.88
C ARG A 325 -24.01 -11.91 2.00
N GLY A 326 -25.12 -11.16 1.86
CA GLY A 326 -26.25 -11.59 1.02
C GLY A 326 -25.95 -11.58 -0.47
N LEU A 327 -25.04 -10.71 -0.94
CA LEU A 327 -24.54 -10.79 -2.31
C LEU A 327 -23.66 -12.02 -2.52
N GLY A 328 -22.78 -12.33 -1.57
CA GLY A 328 -21.90 -13.50 -1.63
C GLY A 328 -22.68 -14.81 -1.69
N GLU A 329 -23.74 -14.95 -0.90
CA GLU A 329 -24.66 -16.10 -1.00
C GLU A 329 -25.32 -16.19 -2.38
N ARG A 330 -25.84 -15.08 -2.91
CA ARG A 330 -26.42 -15.05 -4.27
C ARG A 330 -25.41 -15.42 -5.36
N VAL A 331 -24.18 -14.93 -5.25
CA VAL A 331 -23.09 -15.29 -6.17
C VAL A 331 -22.77 -16.77 -6.06
N LYS A 332 -22.74 -17.38 -4.86
CA LYS A 332 -22.56 -18.85 -4.70
C LYS A 332 -23.66 -19.63 -5.39
N THR A 333 -24.91 -19.19 -5.24
CA THR A 333 -26.06 -19.85 -5.87
C THR A 333 -25.99 -19.75 -7.39
N CYS A 334 -25.65 -18.57 -7.92
CA CYS A 334 -25.64 -18.34 -9.36
C CYS A 334 -24.38 -18.86 -10.05
N PHE A 335 -23.24 -18.92 -9.35
CA PHE A 335 -21.97 -19.44 -9.86
C PHE A 335 -21.49 -20.63 -9.00
N PRO A 336 -22.15 -21.80 -9.09
CA PRO A 336 -21.81 -22.95 -8.27
C PRO A 336 -20.36 -23.41 -8.55
N GLY A 337 -19.59 -23.64 -7.49
CA GLY A 337 -18.19 -24.06 -7.59
C GLY A 337 -17.20 -22.94 -7.94
N LEU A 338 -17.65 -21.70 -8.16
CA LEU A 338 -16.75 -20.56 -8.35
C LEU A 338 -16.16 -20.13 -7.01
N ALA A 339 -14.83 -20.22 -6.89
CA ALA A 339 -14.12 -19.63 -5.76
C ALA A 339 -14.09 -18.09 -5.92
N PHE A 340 -14.55 -17.36 -4.92
CA PHE A 340 -14.41 -15.90 -4.82
C PHE A 340 -13.76 -15.52 -3.49
N THR A 341 -13.11 -14.37 -3.44
CA THR A 341 -12.31 -13.88 -2.30
C THR A 341 -12.81 -12.53 -1.81
#